data_AF-A0A815XTE9-F1
#
_entry.id   AF-A0A815XTE9-F1
#
_cell.length_a   1.000
_cell.length_b   1.000
_cell.length_c   1.000
_cell.angle_alpha   90.00
_cell.angle_beta   90.00
_cell.angle_gamma   90.00
#
_symmetry.space_group_name_H-M   'P 1'
#
loop_
_entity.id
_entity.type
_entity.pdbx_description
1 polymer ?
#
loop_
_entity_poly.entity_id
_entity_poly.type
_entity_poly.pdbx_seq_one_letter_code
_entity_poly.pdbx_strand_id
1 'polypeptide(L)'
;MCRSYGDQFEILLKDKRDISSYLKKQLELRNGQVFDLNDRLVGLQKAKDQEKELYEKNLQDLKEKSQKEIDKLENENFLLKTRLISVEEFKTQRQTMETTIEELKRQIQQKEDAYRSALDQMEIALITFKNRLKKEAIQYLNDLAIEFRRTTKNQISQTIQRAIRENFYLNNEITHLTTQLEKSIEMNKKSTEKNQHLTRTVSILQDVELQTTNKIFATENIIRMLCQQLKERKERKMSADKVIVAKEDKSTEIVSEEGNSMEKQEDSTELKSLKEENNLLRNIIDRAAKIISDVVQSDENSDLLSKTTKRSEMLEELLSILLTSHHLGRTELLFEEKSKGIYPATRLNLHRIDSTSLSEYSPSELSTNYSKPIRHLFLVRHGQYQRYRTEVDGHLTAKGQEQAWYAANFLVSQLPENVLFDSLTHSDMIRTRETATIIYKQLKLMNKIDIEYFSIDTDFREHNLLFGFLIEGNWRALKRDYFHLKTNQTTFEIVVAHRNIIGHCIELLTMIQPDKSISFNASVTHIIVDEKGPTVDYAYKHDFIPEEFLTMWEIYLPITKSRHRERQYVHSDVDGVQGRERRGCCIRLFISCLR
;
A
#
# COMPACT_ATOMS: atom_id res chain seq x y z
N MET A 1 -4.54 160.90 -96.44
CA MET A 1 -4.52 160.38 -95.07
C MET A 1 -5.49 159.22 -94.81
N CYS A 2 -6.61 159.05 -95.54
CA CYS A 2 -7.57 157.95 -95.27
C CYS A 2 -7.18 156.54 -95.76
N ARG A 3 -6.21 156.37 -96.69
CA ARG A 3 -5.75 155.04 -97.13
C ARG A 3 -4.79 154.37 -96.14
N SER A 4 -4.04 155.15 -95.35
CA SER A 4 -3.07 154.63 -94.37
C SER A 4 -3.71 153.94 -93.15
N TYR A 5 -4.91 154.36 -92.74
CA TYR A 5 -5.61 153.76 -91.60
C TYR A 5 -6.35 152.47 -91.98
N GLY A 6 -6.79 152.34 -93.24
CA GLY A 6 -7.40 151.12 -93.76
C GLY A 6 -6.42 149.96 -93.85
N ASP A 7 -5.23 150.20 -94.39
CA ASP A 7 -4.16 149.20 -94.49
C ASP A 7 -3.66 148.77 -93.09
N GLN A 8 -3.54 149.72 -92.15
CA GLN A 8 -3.20 149.42 -90.75
C GLN A 8 -4.28 148.57 -90.06
N PHE A 9 -5.57 148.84 -90.33
CA PHE A 9 -6.69 148.05 -89.79
C PHE A 9 -6.73 146.64 -90.39
N GLU A 10 -6.40 146.49 -91.68
CA GLU A 10 -6.36 145.19 -92.36
C GLU A 10 -5.20 144.32 -91.87
N ILE A 11 -4.03 144.91 -91.63
CA ILE A 11 -2.88 144.26 -90.97
C ILE A 11 -3.27 143.80 -89.56
N LEU A 12 -3.90 144.66 -88.76
CA LEU A 12 -4.37 144.29 -87.42
C LEU A 12 -5.41 143.16 -87.43
N LEU A 13 -6.31 143.14 -88.42
CA LEU A 13 -7.28 142.05 -88.59
C LEU A 13 -6.62 140.74 -89.01
N LYS A 14 -5.51 140.80 -89.77
CA LYS A 14 -4.72 139.63 -90.14
C LYS A 14 -3.93 139.12 -88.93
N ASP A 15 -3.24 140.00 -88.22
CA ASP A 15 -2.51 139.67 -86.99
C ASP A 15 -3.45 139.08 -85.93
N LYS A 16 -4.65 139.63 -85.75
CA LYS A 16 -5.68 139.07 -84.86
C LYS A 16 -6.09 137.66 -85.30
N ARG A 17 -6.28 137.42 -86.60
CA ARG A 17 -6.63 136.09 -87.15
C ARG A 17 -5.49 135.10 -86.94
N ASP A 18 -4.26 135.51 -87.19
CA ASP A 18 -3.06 134.68 -87.05
C ASP A 18 -2.77 134.35 -85.58
N ILE A 19 -2.88 135.33 -84.67
CA ILE A 19 -2.82 135.12 -83.22
C ILE A 19 -3.94 134.17 -82.76
N SER A 20 -5.17 134.37 -83.24
CA SER A 20 -6.29 133.49 -82.89
C SER A 20 -6.09 132.06 -83.40
N SER A 21 -5.55 131.89 -84.60
CA SER A 21 -5.22 130.59 -85.19
C SER A 21 -4.09 129.90 -84.42
N TYR A 22 -3.03 130.63 -84.09
CA TYR A 22 -1.92 130.14 -83.28
C TYR A 22 -2.37 129.73 -81.88
N LEU A 23 -3.16 130.55 -81.19
CA LEU A 23 -3.71 130.23 -79.87
C LEU A 23 -4.64 129.02 -79.92
N LYS A 24 -5.50 128.89 -80.95
CA LYS A 24 -6.33 127.70 -81.14
C LYS A 24 -5.49 126.44 -81.35
N LYS A 25 -4.49 126.50 -82.22
CA LYS A 25 -3.57 125.37 -82.47
C LYS A 25 -2.78 125.00 -81.21
N GLN A 26 -2.32 126.00 -80.45
CA GLN A 26 -1.62 125.77 -79.18
C GLN A 26 -2.56 125.18 -78.12
N LEU A 27 -3.81 125.62 -78.07
CA LEU A 27 -4.85 125.07 -77.18
C LEU A 27 -5.18 123.62 -77.55
N GLU A 28 -5.34 123.31 -78.83
CA GLU A 28 -5.55 121.93 -79.32
C GLU A 28 -4.36 121.02 -78.98
N LEU A 29 -3.12 121.48 -79.19
CA LEU A 29 -1.92 120.73 -78.79
C LEU A 29 -1.87 120.49 -77.28
N ARG A 30 -2.20 121.50 -76.47
CA ARG A 30 -2.27 121.35 -75.00
C ARG A 30 -3.40 120.42 -74.58
N ASN A 31 -4.56 120.46 -75.24
CA ASN A 31 -5.66 119.52 -74.98
C ASN A 31 -5.28 118.08 -75.33
N GLY A 32 -4.58 117.85 -76.45
CA GLY A 32 -4.04 116.54 -76.78
C GLY A 32 -3.05 116.03 -75.73
N GLN A 33 -2.12 116.89 -75.28
CA GLN A 33 -1.22 116.56 -74.18
C GLN A 33 -1.95 116.24 -72.88
N VAL A 34 -3.00 117.00 -72.53
CA VAL A 34 -3.84 116.74 -71.35
C VAL A 34 -4.55 115.40 -71.48
N PHE A 35 -5.05 115.06 -72.66
CA PHE A 35 -5.70 113.77 -72.94
C PHE A 35 -4.72 112.61 -72.77
N ASP A 36 -3.54 112.66 -73.41
CA ASP A 36 -2.53 111.60 -73.31
C ASP A 36 -2.02 111.42 -71.87
N LEU A 37 -1.82 112.52 -71.14
CA LEU A 37 -1.44 112.49 -69.72
C LEU A 37 -2.57 111.90 -68.85
N ASN A 38 -3.83 112.21 -69.16
CA ASN A 38 -4.97 111.66 -68.45
C ASN A 38 -5.12 110.15 -68.71
N ASP A 39 -4.97 109.70 -69.95
CA ASP A 39 -5.01 108.27 -70.29
C ASP A 39 -3.87 107.51 -69.62
N ARG A 40 -2.66 108.09 -69.58
CA ARG A 40 -1.53 107.52 -68.85
C ARG A 40 -1.79 107.48 -67.34
N LEU A 41 -2.39 108.52 -66.77
CA LEU A 41 -2.76 108.58 -65.35
C LEU A 41 -3.77 107.47 -65.02
N VAL A 42 -4.82 107.32 -65.83
CA VAL A 42 -5.84 106.28 -65.67
C VAL A 42 -5.22 104.88 -65.78
N GLY A 43 -4.33 104.66 -66.75
CA GLY A 43 -3.60 103.41 -66.91
C GLY A 43 -2.73 103.08 -65.69
N LEU A 44 -1.96 104.06 -65.19
CA LEU A 44 -1.14 103.91 -63.99
C LEU A 44 -1.99 103.66 -62.73
N GLN A 45 -3.14 104.32 -62.62
CA GLN A 45 -4.06 104.11 -61.50
C GLN A 45 -4.63 102.69 -61.51
N LYS A 46 -5.08 102.19 -62.68
CA LYS A 46 -5.53 100.80 -62.82
C LYS A 46 -4.43 99.79 -62.49
N ALA A 47 -3.20 99.99 -62.97
CA ALA A 47 -2.08 99.12 -62.66
C ALA A 47 -1.77 99.11 -61.16
N LYS A 48 -1.77 100.29 -60.52
CA LYS A 48 -1.60 100.42 -59.07
C LYS A 48 -2.69 99.71 -58.28
N ASP A 49 -3.95 99.84 -58.70
CA ASP A 49 -5.06 99.21 -58.01
C ASP A 49 -5.03 97.68 -58.19
N GLN A 50 -4.63 97.18 -59.36
CA GLN A 50 -4.38 95.75 -59.58
C GLN A 50 -3.24 95.20 -58.70
N GLU A 51 -2.11 95.91 -58.63
CA GLU A 51 -1.01 95.52 -57.76
C GLU A 51 -1.43 95.50 -56.28
N LYS A 52 -2.19 96.49 -55.83
CA LYS A 52 -2.76 96.50 -54.48
C LYS A 52 -3.66 95.30 -54.23
N GLU A 53 -4.58 94.99 -55.13
CA GLU A 53 -5.45 93.81 -54.98
C GLU A 53 -4.65 92.51 -54.90
N LEU A 54 -3.58 92.38 -55.70
CA LEU A 54 -2.68 91.23 -55.63
C LEU A 54 -1.93 91.16 -54.30
N TYR A 55 -1.42 92.29 -53.79
CA TYR A 55 -0.77 92.35 -52.49
C TYR A 55 -1.73 92.05 -51.34
N GLU A 56 -2.96 92.56 -51.39
CA GLU A 56 -3.99 92.28 -50.40
C GLU A 56 -4.36 90.80 -50.38
N LYS A 57 -4.53 90.17 -51.55
CA LYS A 57 -4.75 88.72 -51.66
C LYS A 57 -3.57 87.92 -51.11
N ASN A 58 -2.35 88.24 -51.51
CA ASN A 58 -1.15 87.54 -51.00
C ASN A 58 -1.02 87.67 -49.48
N LEU A 59 -1.33 88.85 -48.93
CA LEU A 59 -1.28 89.10 -47.49
C LEU A 59 -2.38 88.33 -46.76
N GLN A 60 -3.58 88.22 -47.34
CA GLN A 60 -4.64 87.37 -46.81
C GLN A 60 -4.24 85.89 -46.85
N ASP A 61 -3.75 85.39 -47.98
CA ASP A 61 -3.31 84.00 -48.12
C ASP A 61 -2.21 83.65 -47.12
N LEU A 62 -1.25 84.56 -46.91
CA LEU A 62 -0.19 84.37 -45.93
C LEU A 62 -0.74 84.33 -44.50
N LYS A 63 -1.65 85.24 -44.15
CA LYS A 63 -2.33 85.23 -42.85
C LYS A 63 -3.11 83.94 -42.62
N GLU A 64 -3.86 83.48 -43.61
CA GLU A 64 -4.62 82.23 -43.50
C GLU A 64 -3.72 81.01 -43.34
N LYS A 65 -2.58 80.97 -44.05
CA LYS A 65 -1.59 79.90 -43.88
C LYS A 65 -0.98 79.93 -42.48
N SER A 66 -0.56 81.09 -42.00
CA SER A 66 -0.02 81.23 -40.65
C SER A 66 -1.04 80.87 -39.58
N GLN A 67 -2.31 81.28 -39.74
CA GLN A 67 -3.36 80.90 -38.79
C GLN A 67 -3.59 79.38 -38.77
N LYS A 68 -3.65 78.74 -39.94
CA LYS A 68 -3.77 77.26 -40.01
C LYS A 68 -2.58 76.56 -39.36
N GLU A 69 -1.38 77.10 -39.45
CA GLU A 69 -0.20 76.56 -38.78
C GLU A 69 -0.26 76.76 -37.26
N ILE A 70 -0.72 77.94 -36.80
CA ILE A 70 -0.95 78.21 -35.38
C ILE A 70 -1.99 77.22 -34.83
N ASP A 71 -3.14 77.08 -35.47
CA ASP A 71 -4.21 76.17 -35.03
C ASP A 71 -3.72 74.70 -34.98
N LYS A 72 -2.89 74.28 -35.95
CA LYS A 72 -2.26 72.94 -35.94
C LYS A 72 -1.35 72.76 -34.73
N LEU A 73 -0.44 73.69 -34.49
CA LEU A 73 0.49 73.63 -33.36
C LEU A 73 -0.24 73.71 -32.02
N GLU A 74 -1.29 74.51 -31.92
CA GLU A 74 -2.15 74.58 -30.71
C GLU A 74 -2.84 73.25 -30.44
N ASN A 75 -3.39 72.60 -31.47
CA ASN A 75 -3.99 71.28 -31.34
C ASN A 75 -2.97 70.20 -30.94
N GLU A 76 -1.77 70.22 -31.53
CA GLU A 76 -0.69 69.31 -31.15
C GLU A 76 -0.25 69.54 -29.69
N ASN A 77 -0.10 70.80 -29.28
CA ASN A 77 0.28 71.15 -27.92
C ASN A 77 -0.80 70.72 -26.91
N PHE A 78 -2.08 70.90 -27.25
CA PHE A 78 -3.19 70.41 -26.45
C PHE A 78 -3.16 68.88 -26.31
N LEU A 79 -2.99 68.15 -27.41
CA LEU A 79 -2.93 66.68 -27.39
C LEU A 79 -1.73 66.18 -26.57
N LEU A 80 -0.56 66.84 -26.70
CA LEU A 80 0.62 66.52 -25.92
C LEU A 80 0.40 66.77 -24.42
N LYS A 81 -0.30 67.85 -24.04
CA LYS A 81 -0.69 68.11 -22.65
C LYS A 81 -1.61 67.03 -22.09
N THR A 82 -2.63 66.60 -22.84
CA THR A 82 -3.52 65.51 -22.40
C THR A 82 -2.75 64.20 -22.24
N ARG A 83 -1.86 63.87 -23.19
CA ARG A 83 -0.98 62.70 -23.08
C ARG A 83 -0.07 62.78 -21.86
N LEU A 84 0.51 63.95 -21.58
CA LEU A 84 1.35 64.18 -20.42
C LEU A 84 0.59 63.89 -19.12
N ILE A 85 -0.62 64.43 -18.97
CA ILE A 85 -1.48 64.18 -17.79
C ILE A 85 -1.73 62.68 -17.61
N SER A 86 -2.08 61.95 -18.67
CA SER A 86 -2.32 60.50 -18.58
C SER A 86 -1.08 59.71 -18.14
N VAL A 87 0.12 60.15 -18.55
CA VAL A 87 1.38 59.52 -18.15
C VAL A 87 1.73 59.84 -16.70
N GLU A 88 1.45 61.06 -16.24
CA GLU A 88 1.62 61.44 -14.84
C GLU A 88 0.66 60.68 -13.91
N GLU A 89 -0.60 60.50 -14.30
CA GLU A 89 -1.56 59.66 -13.60
C GLU A 89 -1.12 58.19 -13.55
N PHE A 90 -0.65 57.63 -14.67
CA PHE A 90 -0.13 56.27 -14.69
C PHE A 90 1.10 56.12 -13.77
N LYS A 91 1.98 57.12 -13.73
CA LYS A 91 3.15 57.11 -12.85
C LYS A 91 2.76 57.13 -11.38
N THR A 92 1.79 57.96 -10.99
CA THR A 92 1.33 58.01 -9.59
C THR A 92 0.64 56.71 -9.18
N GLN A 93 -0.22 56.14 -10.04
CA GLN A 93 -0.82 54.83 -9.81
C GLN A 93 0.24 53.74 -9.65
N ARG A 94 1.24 53.70 -10.52
CA ARG A 94 2.34 52.72 -10.42
C ARG A 94 3.08 52.84 -9.08
N GLN A 95 3.40 54.06 -8.64
CA GLN A 95 4.04 54.30 -7.35
C GLN A 95 3.18 53.83 -6.18
N THR A 96 1.86 54.06 -6.21
CA THR A 96 0.97 53.53 -5.16
C THR A 96 0.90 52.00 -5.17
N MET A 97 0.93 51.36 -6.34
CA MET A 97 0.97 49.90 -6.44
C MET A 97 2.31 49.36 -5.93
N GLU A 98 3.43 49.99 -6.29
CA GLU A 98 4.76 49.62 -5.80
C GLU A 98 4.83 49.66 -4.27
N THR A 99 4.33 50.71 -3.63
CA THR A 99 4.32 50.81 -2.15
C THR A 99 3.39 49.79 -1.50
N THR A 100 2.21 49.53 -2.08
CA THR A 100 1.31 48.48 -1.55
C THR A 100 1.93 47.08 -1.68
N ILE A 101 2.65 46.80 -2.77
CA ILE A 101 3.36 45.54 -2.96
C ILE A 101 4.48 45.39 -1.92
N GLU A 102 5.24 46.44 -1.64
CA GLU A 102 6.27 46.43 -0.60
C GLU A 102 5.67 46.18 0.79
N GLU A 103 4.55 46.82 1.13
CA GLU A 103 3.86 46.58 2.39
C GLU A 103 3.31 45.16 2.51
N LEU A 104 2.70 44.62 1.44
CA LEU A 104 2.23 43.23 1.41
C LEU A 104 3.38 42.22 1.56
N LYS A 105 4.52 42.47 0.90
CA LYS A 105 5.73 41.64 1.09
C LYS A 105 6.21 41.67 2.53
N ARG A 106 6.22 42.83 3.17
CA ARG A 106 6.59 42.98 4.58
C ARG A 106 5.64 42.21 5.49
N GLN A 107 4.33 42.25 5.24
CA GLN A 107 3.34 41.49 6.01
C GLN A 107 3.48 39.98 5.83
N ILE A 108 3.76 39.51 4.62
CA ILE A 108 4.02 38.09 4.35
C ILE A 108 5.25 37.64 5.13
N GLN A 109 6.34 38.39 5.08
CA GLN A 109 7.57 38.07 5.80
C GLN A 109 7.35 38.04 7.32
N GLN A 110 6.62 39.01 7.88
CA GLN A 110 6.25 39.01 9.30
C GLN A 110 5.42 37.79 9.70
N LYS A 111 4.47 37.37 8.85
CA LYS A 111 3.68 36.15 9.10
C LYS A 111 4.54 34.89 9.00
N GLU A 112 5.44 34.81 8.03
CA GLU A 112 6.38 33.68 7.91
C GLU A 112 7.27 33.56 9.15
N ASP A 113 7.83 34.66 9.64
CA ASP A 113 8.67 34.66 10.85
C ASP A 113 7.86 34.31 12.11
N ALA A 114 6.60 34.76 12.20
CA ALA A 114 5.69 34.38 13.27
C ALA A 114 5.33 32.89 13.23
N TYR A 115 5.03 32.33 12.05
CA TYR A 115 4.75 30.92 11.89
C TYR A 115 5.97 30.04 12.18
N ARG A 116 7.17 30.45 11.74
CA ARG A 116 8.43 29.77 12.08
C ARG A 116 8.65 29.74 13.60
N SER A 117 8.48 30.88 14.26
CA SER A 117 8.61 30.96 15.72
C SER A 117 7.58 30.08 16.44
N ALA A 118 6.35 30.00 15.93
CA ALA A 118 5.31 29.14 16.49
C ALA A 118 5.61 27.64 16.27
N LEU A 119 6.14 27.26 15.10
CA LEU A 119 6.60 25.90 14.83
C LEU A 119 7.75 25.51 15.76
N ASP A 120 8.76 26.35 15.92
CA ASP A 120 9.88 26.08 16.82
C ASP A 120 9.39 25.86 18.27
N GLN A 121 8.44 26.68 18.74
CA GLN A 121 7.83 26.51 20.06
C GLN A 121 7.07 25.19 20.18
N MET A 122 6.29 24.82 19.15
CA MET A 122 5.55 23.57 19.11
C MET A 122 6.48 22.35 19.07
N GLU A 123 7.56 22.41 18.29
CA GLU A 123 8.60 21.37 18.23
C GLU A 123 9.25 21.16 19.60
N ILE A 124 9.62 22.24 20.28
CA ILE A 124 10.17 22.17 21.64
C ILE A 124 9.15 21.53 22.60
N ALA A 125 7.87 21.91 22.51
CA ALA A 125 6.80 21.34 23.33
C ALA A 125 6.60 19.82 23.05
N LEU A 126 6.65 19.40 21.79
CA LEU A 126 6.52 18.00 21.40
C LEU A 126 7.73 17.17 21.87
N ILE A 127 8.95 17.69 21.72
CA ILE A 127 10.17 17.01 22.17
C ILE A 127 10.15 16.85 23.68
N THR A 128 9.77 17.90 24.43
CA THR A 128 9.68 17.85 25.90
C THR A 128 8.59 16.87 26.35
N PHE A 129 7.42 16.86 25.72
CA PHE A 129 6.34 15.91 26.01
C PHE A 129 6.75 14.46 25.71
N LYS A 130 7.40 14.20 24.57
CA LYS A 130 7.92 12.89 24.20
C LYS A 130 8.95 12.39 25.22
N ASN A 131 9.86 13.25 25.65
CA ASN A 131 10.85 12.91 26.67
C ASN A 131 10.21 12.64 28.04
N ARG A 132 9.15 13.36 28.39
CA ARG A 132 8.35 13.09 29.60
C ARG A 132 7.68 11.72 29.54
N LEU A 133 6.96 11.42 28.45
CA LEU A 133 6.31 10.11 28.26
C LEU A 133 7.30 8.95 28.29
N LYS A 134 8.48 9.10 27.67
CA LYS A 134 9.53 8.09 27.75
C LYS A 134 9.99 7.83 29.19
N LYS A 135 10.14 8.89 30.00
CA LYS A 135 10.49 8.75 31.41
C LYS A 135 9.39 8.03 32.19
N GLU A 136 8.13 8.40 31.98
CA GLU A 136 6.97 7.76 32.63
C GLU A 136 6.84 6.28 32.23
N ALA A 137 7.04 5.94 30.95
CA ALA A 137 7.02 4.55 30.48
C ALA A 137 8.16 3.71 31.07
N ILE A 138 9.37 4.27 31.19
CA ILE A 138 10.51 3.60 31.84
C ILE A 138 10.23 3.38 33.32
N GLN A 139 9.66 4.37 34.03
CA GLN A 139 9.26 4.22 35.43
C GLN A 139 8.22 3.11 35.60
N TYR A 140 7.16 3.13 34.79
CA TYR A 140 6.13 2.08 34.83
C TYR A 140 6.70 0.68 34.56
N LEU A 141 7.60 0.54 33.59
CA LEU A 141 8.28 -0.74 33.31
C LEU A 141 9.16 -1.19 34.48
N ASN A 142 9.84 -0.26 35.15
CA ASN A 142 10.64 -0.59 36.33
C ASN A 142 9.73 -1.05 37.48
N ASP A 143 8.60 -0.38 37.70
CA ASP A 143 7.63 -0.76 38.73
C ASP A 143 7.03 -2.14 38.42
N LEU A 144 6.62 -2.39 37.17
CA LEU A 144 6.14 -3.69 36.73
C LEU A 144 7.21 -4.78 36.88
N ALA A 145 8.48 -4.47 36.59
CA ALA A 145 9.58 -5.41 36.80
C ALA A 145 9.81 -5.71 38.30
N ILE A 146 9.62 -4.72 39.18
CA ILE A 146 9.68 -4.91 40.63
C ILE A 146 8.52 -5.80 41.10
N GLU A 147 7.30 -5.53 40.63
CA GLU A 147 6.13 -6.37 40.94
C GLU A 147 6.28 -7.79 40.41
N PHE A 148 6.78 -7.96 39.18
CA PHE A 148 7.02 -9.27 38.58
C PHE A 148 8.07 -10.07 39.36
N ARG A 149 9.18 -9.43 39.76
CA ARG A 149 10.19 -10.08 40.62
C ARG A 149 9.60 -10.48 41.97
N ARG A 150 8.75 -9.63 42.57
CA ARG A 150 8.11 -9.90 43.86
C ARG A 150 7.11 -11.06 43.77
N THR A 151 6.23 -11.04 42.77
CA THR A 151 5.23 -12.09 42.52
C THR A 151 5.90 -13.41 42.17
N THR A 152 6.91 -13.40 41.29
CA THR A 152 7.71 -14.59 40.95
C THR A 152 8.41 -15.17 42.18
N LYS A 153 9.04 -14.33 43.02
CA LYS A 153 9.68 -14.80 44.27
C LYS A 153 8.66 -15.46 45.20
N ASN A 154 7.46 -14.89 45.33
CA ASN A 154 6.39 -15.46 46.14
C ASN A 154 5.87 -16.78 45.56
N GLN A 155 5.62 -16.85 44.25
CA GLN A 155 5.15 -18.07 43.58
C GLN A 155 6.19 -19.20 43.63
N ILE A 156 7.47 -18.90 43.38
CA ILE A 156 8.56 -19.87 43.51
C ILE A 156 8.62 -20.36 44.97
N SER A 157 8.54 -19.46 45.95
CA SER A 157 8.54 -19.84 47.36
C SER A 157 7.36 -20.75 47.72
N GLN A 158 6.15 -20.44 47.25
CA GLN A 158 4.96 -21.27 47.45
C GLN A 158 5.08 -22.63 46.77
N THR A 159 5.62 -22.67 45.55
CA THR A 159 5.81 -23.90 44.77
C THR A 159 6.84 -24.81 45.44
N ILE A 160 7.98 -24.25 45.89
CA ILE A 160 8.99 -25.00 46.66
C ILE A 160 8.39 -25.53 47.96
N GLN A 161 7.62 -24.72 48.69
CA GLN A 161 6.95 -25.17 49.92
C GLN A 161 5.91 -26.27 49.65
N ARG A 162 5.20 -26.22 48.52
CA ARG A 162 4.27 -27.27 48.11
C ARG A 162 5.00 -28.55 47.75
N ALA A 163 6.07 -28.48 46.96
CA ALA A 163 6.88 -29.63 46.58
C ALA A 163 7.54 -30.30 47.80
N ILE A 164 8.01 -29.52 48.78
CA ILE A 164 8.52 -30.07 50.05
C ILE A 164 7.42 -30.81 50.80
N ARG A 165 6.21 -30.25 50.90
CA ARG A 165 5.07 -30.93 51.54
C ARG A 165 4.67 -32.21 50.81
N GLU A 166 4.54 -32.18 49.49
CA GLU A 166 4.20 -33.35 48.67
C GLU A 166 5.26 -34.44 48.80
N ASN A 167 6.56 -34.10 48.75
CA ASN A 167 7.64 -35.06 48.99
C ASN A 167 7.58 -35.66 50.41
N PHE A 168 7.25 -34.85 51.42
CA PHE A 168 7.06 -35.37 52.78
C PHE A 168 5.91 -36.38 52.86
N TYR A 169 4.76 -36.08 52.22
CA TYR A 169 3.63 -37.01 52.15
C TYR A 169 3.97 -38.30 51.38
N LEU A 170 4.59 -38.18 50.19
CA LEU A 170 5.01 -39.33 49.40
C LEU A 170 6.03 -40.19 50.15
N ASN A 171 7.00 -39.59 50.83
CA ASN A 171 7.97 -40.34 51.64
C ASN A 171 7.29 -41.08 52.80
N ASN A 172 6.29 -40.47 53.45
CA ASN A 172 5.51 -41.15 54.50
C ASN A 172 4.72 -42.33 53.91
N GLU A 173 4.10 -42.16 52.75
CA GLU A 173 3.34 -43.21 52.07
C GLU A 173 4.25 -44.35 51.58
N ILE A 174 5.41 -44.04 50.99
CA ILE A 174 6.45 -45.01 50.64
C ILE A 174 6.89 -45.78 51.89
N THR A 175 7.14 -45.09 53.01
CA THR A 175 7.50 -45.74 54.27
C THR A 175 6.39 -46.70 54.72
N HIS A 176 5.12 -46.29 54.63
CA HIS A 176 3.99 -47.14 54.96
C HIS A 176 3.90 -48.38 54.05
N LEU A 177 3.96 -48.20 52.74
CA LEU A 177 3.95 -49.31 51.77
C LEU A 177 5.14 -50.25 51.98
N THR A 178 6.32 -49.71 52.30
CA THR A 178 7.52 -50.50 52.60
C THR A 178 7.28 -51.38 53.83
N THR A 179 6.70 -50.84 54.91
CA THR A 179 6.35 -51.66 56.09
C THR A 179 5.30 -52.73 55.79
N GLN A 180 4.33 -52.47 54.91
CA GLN A 180 3.35 -53.47 54.49
C GLN A 180 3.99 -54.58 53.64
N LEU A 181 4.91 -54.20 52.74
CA LEU A 181 5.68 -55.13 51.92
C LEU A 181 6.54 -56.04 52.81
N GLU A 182 7.22 -55.48 53.81
CA GLU A 182 7.99 -56.24 54.80
C GLU A 182 7.14 -57.29 55.53
N LYS A 183 5.94 -56.91 56.01
CA LYS A 183 5.00 -57.86 56.63
C LYS A 183 4.58 -58.98 55.69
N SER A 184 4.29 -58.64 54.42
CA SER A 184 3.90 -59.64 53.41
C SER A 184 5.04 -60.59 53.07
N ILE A 185 6.27 -60.07 52.97
CA ILE A 185 7.47 -60.89 52.82
C ILE A 185 7.63 -61.84 54.00
N GLU A 186 7.41 -61.37 55.23
CA GLU A 186 7.50 -62.22 56.41
C GLU A 186 6.41 -63.33 56.42
N MET A 187 5.18 -63.00 56.02
CA MET A 187 4.11 -63.99 55.87
C MET A 187 4.45 -65.04 54.79
N ASN A 188 5.00 -64.61 53.66
CA ASN A 188 5.45 -65.52 52.61
C ASN A 188 6.58 -66.42 53.10
N LYS A 189 7.56 -65.89 53.84
CA LYS A 189 8.62 -66.72 54.47
C LYS A 189 8.01 -67.79 55.38
N LYS A 190 7.10 -67.43 56.28
CA LYS A 190 6.40 -68.41 57.15
C LYS A 190 5.60 -69.43 56.36
N SER A 191 4.95 -69.03 55.27
CA SER A 191 4.22 -69.94 54.38
C SER A 191 5.18 -70.91 53.66
N THR A 192 6.32 -70.41 53.17
CA THR A 192 7.35 -71.27 52.55
C THR A 192 7.96 -72.25 53.55
N GLU A 193 8.20 -71.85 54.80
CA GLU A 193 8.66 -72.73 55.87
C GLU A 193 7.64 -73.84 56.18
N LYS A 194 6.35 -73.48 56.27
CA LYS A 194 5.26 -74.46 56.42
C LYS A 194 5.17 -75.41 55.24
N ASN A 195 5.27 -74.90 54.01
CA ASN A 195 5.28 -75.74 52.81
C ASN A 195 6.46 -76.71 52.83
N GLN A 196 7.67 -76.24 53.16
CA GLN A 196 8.83 -77.12 53.32
C GLN A 196 8.60 -78.20 54.39
N HIS A 197 7.99 -77.86 55.53
CA HIS A 197 7.65 -78.82 56.56
C HIS A 197 6.64 -79.87 56.07
N LEU A 198 5.56 -79.42 55.42
CA LEU A 198 4.55 -80.29 54.83
C LEU A 198 5.17 -81.22 53.77
N THR A 199 6.00 -80.71 52.86
CA THR A 199 6.71 -81.53 51.86
C THR A 199 7.57 -82.61 52.53
N ARG A 200 8.31 -82.28 53.60
CA ARG A 200 9.08 -83.28 54.37
C ARG A 200 8.18 -84.33 55.01
N THR A 201 7.04 -83.92 55.57
CA THR A 201 6.09 -84.82 56.22
C THR A 201 5.47 -85.79 55.21
N VAL A 202 5.08 -85.30 54.04
CA VAL A 202 4.55 -86.11 52.93
C VAL A 202 5.60 -87.12 52.45
N SER A 203 6.87 -86.72 52.31
CA SER A 203 7.96 -87.65 51.93
C SER A 203 8.12 -88.81 52.92
N ILE A 204 8.05 -88.53 54.23
CA ILE A 204 8.14 -89.58 55.26
C ILE A 204 6.93 -90.52 55.18
N LEU A 205 5.73 -89.98 54.98
CA LEU A 205 4.51 -90.78 54.84
C LEU A 205 4.56 -91.67 53.59
N GLN A 206 5.06 -91.15 52.47
CA GLN A 206 5.27 -91.93 51.24
C GLN A 206 6.26 -93.08 51.46
N ASP A 207 7.36 -92.86 52.18
CA ASP A 207 8.31 -93.93 52.54
C ASP A 207 7.66 -95.00 53.43
N VAL A 208 6.82 -94.58 54.38
CA VAL A 208 6.06 -95.51 55.24
C VAL A 208 5.05 -96.32 54.41
N GLU A 209 4.32 -95.70 53.49
CA GLU A 209 3.42 -96.40 52.55
C GLU A 209 4.18 -97.40 51.69
N LEU A 210 5.35 -97.05 51.16
CA LEU A 210 6.17 -97.98 50.39
C LEU A 210 6.61 -99.18 51.25
N GLN A 211 6.96 -98.96 52.51
CA GLN A 211 7.31 -100.04 53.42
C GLN A 211 6.13 -100.93 53.79
N THR A 212 4.94 -100.37 54.02
CA THR A 212 3.74 -101.14 54.33
C THR A 212 3.24 -101.92 53.12
N THR A 213 3.23 -101.32 51.93
CA THR A 213 2.88 -102.01 50.68
C THR A 213 3.85 -103.16 50.38
N ASN A 214 5.17 -102.98 50.58
CA ASN A 214 6.13 -104.07 50.46
C ASN A 214 5.89 -105.20 51.48
N LYS A 215 5.52 -104.86 52.73
CA LYS A 215 5.13 -105.85 53.74
C LYS A 215 3.85 -106.58 53.35
N ILE A 216 2.84 -105.87 52.85
CA ILE A 216 1.59 -106.44 52.34
C ILE A 216 1.88 -107.36 51.15
N PHE A 217 2.75 -106.97 50.24
CA PHE A 217 3.15 -107.80 49.10
C PHE A 217 3.87 -109.08 49.56
N ALA A 218 4.72 -108.99 50.60
CA ALA A 218 5.37 -110.15 51.19
C ALA A 218 4.37 -111.10 51.87
N THR A 219 3.40 -110.58 52.63
CA THR A 219 2.34 -111.40 53.24
C THR A 219 1.41 -112.00 52.18
N GLU A 220 1.10 -111.26 51.12
CA GLU A 220 0.32 -111.74 49.98
C GLU A 220 1.06 -112.88 49.26
N ASN A 221 2.37 -112.80 49.06
CA ASN A 221 3.16 -113.90 48.49
C ASN A 221 3.14 -115.16 49.38
N ILE A 222 3.20 -115.00 50.71
CA ILE A 222 3.05 -116.11 51.65
C ILE A 222 1.65 -116.72 51.57
N ILE A 223 0.60 -115.89 51.52
CA ILE A 223 -0.79 -116.36 51.33
C ILE A 223 -0.93 -117.07 49.99
N ARG A 224 -0.34 -116.55 48.92
CA ARG A 224 -0.34 -117.16 47.58
C ARG A 224 0.36 -118.52 47.60
N MET A 225 1.50 -118.63 48.29
CA MET A 225 2.23 -119.88 48.48
C MET A 225 1.42 -120.90 49.31
N LEU A 226 0.74 -120.47 50.37
CA LEU A 226 -0.15 -121.31 51.18
C LEU A 226 -1.40 -121.73 50.39
N CYS A 227 -1.97 -120.84 49.58
CA CYS A 227 -3.06 -121.16 48.64
C CYS A 227 -2.61 -122.16 47.57
N GLN A 228 -1.35 -122.11 47.12
CA GLN A 228 -0.76 -123.08 46.20
C GLN A 228 -0.55 -124.44 46.87
N GLN A 229 -0.07 -124.48 48.11
CA GLN A 229 0.00 -125.71 48.92
C GLN A 229 -1.39 -126.31 49.22
N LEU A 230 -2.43 -125.47 49.36
CA LEU A 230 -3.81 -125.92 49.49
C LEU A 230 -4.40 -126.44 48.16
N LYS A 231 -3.99 -125.88 47.00
CA LYS A 231 -4.33 -126.42 45.67
C LYS A 231 -3.67 -127.78 45.44
N GLU A 232 -2.39 -127.95 45.78
CA GLU A 232 -1.69 -129.25 45.71
C GLU A 232 -2.31 -130.30 46.65
N ARG A 233 -2.77 -129.89 47.85
CA ARG A 233 -3.56 -130.75 48.75
C ARG A 233 -4.96 -131.09 48.22
N LYS A 234 -5.58 -130.20 47.45
CA LYS A 234 -6.86 -130.44 46.77
C LYS A 234 -6.69 -131.36 45.56
N GLU A 235 -5.61 -131.24 44.79
CA GLU A 235 -5.29 -132.14 43.67
C GLU A 235 -4.99 -133.58 44.12
N ARG A 236 -4.35 -133.77 45.30
CA ARG A 236 -4.23 -135.10 45.95
C ARG A 236 -5.55 -135.66 46.49
N LYS A 237 -6.60 -134.86 46.61
CA LYS A 237 -7.96 -135.27 47.01
C LYS A 237 -8.93 -135.39 45.81
N MET A 238 -8.54 -134.97 44.61
CA MET A 238 -9.37 -135.04 43.39
C MET A 238 -9.25 -136.37 42.59
N SER A 239 -8.66 -137.42 43.17
CA SER A 239 -8.88 -138.83 42.74
C SER A 239 -9.90 -139.58 43.60
N ALA A 240 -10.50 -138.92 44.60
CA ALA A 240 -11.60 -139.44 45.41
C ALA A 240 -12.76 -138.43 45.42
N ASP A 241 -13.66 -138.66 44.47
CA ASP A 241 -15.03 -138.16 44.36
C ASP A 241 -15.32 -136.66 44.15
N LYS A 242 -15.70 -136.44 42.88
CA LYS A 242 -16.65 -135.45 42.35
C LYS A 242 -17.89 -135.34 43.25
N VAL A 243 -18.45 -134.12 43.36
CA VAL A 243 -19.86 -133.77 43.09
C VAL A 243 -20.19 -132.37 43.66
N ILE A 244 -20.53 -131.46 42.73
CA ILE A 244 -21.42 -130.26 42.85
C ILE A 244 -20.80 -129.02 43.56
N VAL A 245 -20.34 -127.96 42.85
CA VAL A 245 -21.09 -126.91 42.08
C VAL A 245 -22.06 -126.17 43.01
N ALA A 246 -22.07 -124.85 43.20
CA ALA A 246 -21.34 -123.72 42.67
C ALA A 246 -21.91 -122.45 43.33
N LYS A 247 -21.07 -121.42 43.44
CA LYS A 247 -21.35 -120.00 43.05
C LYS A 247 -22.45 -119.26 43.84
N GLU A 248 -22.41 -117.96 44.10
CA GLU A 248 -21.65 -116.79 43.64
C GLU A 248 -22.14 -115.63 44.55
N ASP A 249 -21.28 -114.82 45.15
CA ASP A 249 -20.73 -113.53 44.67
C ASP A 249 -21.53 -112.28 45.06
N LYS A 250 -20.79 -111.33 45.70
CA LYS A 250 -20.74 -109.85 45.53
C LYS A 250 -21.99 -109.04 45.94
N SER A 251 -21.92 -107.88 46.61
CA SER A 251 -21.12 -106.65 46.43
C SER A 251 -21.24 -105.82 47.74
N THR A 252 -20.42 -104.82 48.11
CA THR A 252 -20.23 -103.50 47.47
C THR A 252 -19.01 -102.77 48.04
N GLU A 253 -18.16 -102.26 47.15
CA GLU A 253 -17.09 -101.29 47.39
C GLU A 253 -17.61 -99.83 47.31
N ILE A 254 -16.93 -98.97 48.05
CA ILE A 254 -16.96 -97.50 48.01
C ILE A 254 -15.56 -97.06 47.59
N VAL A 255 -15.41 -96.32 46.49
CA VAL A 255 -14.21 -95.55 46.09
C VAL A 255 -14.72 -94.44 45.12
N SER A 256 -14.85 -93.19 45.57
CA SER A 256 -13.92 -92.04 45.40
C SER A 256 -13.54 -91.68 43.96
N GLU A 257 -13.61 -90.39 43.61
CA GLU A 257 -12.61 -89.72 42.77
C GLU A 257 -12.73 -88.19 42.83
N GLU A 258 -11.65 -87.55 43.29
CA GLU A 258 -11.27 -86.15 43.05
C GLU A 258 -10.35 -86.09 41.83
N GLY A 259 -10.39 -84.98 41.08
CA GLY A 259 -9.31 -84.54 40.18
C GLY A 259 -9.26 -85.26 38.81
N ASN A 260 -8.88 -84.65 37.70
CA ASN A 260 -8.10 -83.44 37.50
C ASN A 260 -8.14 -83.00 36.02
N SER A 261 -8.02 -81.69 35.79
CA SER A 261 -7.32 -81.01 34.67
C SER A 261 -7.51 -81.46 33.20
N MET A 262 -7.97 -80.55 32.34
CA MET A 262 -7.11 -79.79 31.40
C MET A 262 -7.91 -78.98 30.36
N GLU A 263 -7.26 -77.90 29.90
CA GLU A 263 -7.50 -77.14 28.66
C GLU A 263 -8.68 -76.16 28.60
N LYS A 264 -8.36 -74.87 28.81
CA LYS A 264 -8.37 -73.84 27.77
C LYS A 264 -7.87 -72.52 28.35
N GLN A 265 -6.61 -72.21 28.07
CA GLN A 265 -5.96 -70.96 28.43
C GLN A 265 -5.45 -70.34 27.13
N GLU A 266 -6.28 -69.53 26.46
CA GLU A 266 -5.82 -68.63 25.39
C GLU A 266 -6.65 -67.34 25.20
N ASP A 267 -7.87 -67.21 25.74
CA ASP A 267 -8.70 -66.00 25.48
C ASP A 267 -8.61 -64.87 26.56
N SER A 268 -7.67 -64.93 27.51
CA SER A 268 -7.74 -64.06 28.71
C SER A 268 -6.91 -62.77 28.68
N THR A 269 -6.10 -62.53 27.64
CA THR A 269 -5.21 -61.37 27.53
C THR A 269 -5.74 -60.26 26.62
N GLU A 270 -6.38 -60.60 25.49
CA GLU A 270 -7.03 -59.61 24.61
C GLU A 270 -8.31 -59.02 25.23
N LEU A 271 -9.08 -59.82 25.98
CA LEU A 271 -10.31 -59.32 26.62
C LEU A 271 -10.04 -58.40 27.84
N LYS A 272 -8.84 -58.43 28.42
CA LYS A 272 -8.44 -57.55 29.54
C LYS A 272 -7.90 -56.21 29.04
N SER A 273 -7.06 -56.23 28.00
CA SER A 273 -6.54 -55.00 27.36
C SER A 273 -7.66 -54.17 26.72
N LEU A 274 -8.61 -54.80 26.00
CA LEU A 274 -9.78 -54.12 25.45
C LEU A 274 -10.75 -53.59 26.53
N LYS A 275 -10.81 -54.21 27.71
CA LYS A 275 -11.63 -53.70 28.84
C LYS A 275 -10.97 -52.50 29.53
N GLU A 276 -9.65 -52.50 29.63
CA GLU A 276 -8.88 -51.37 30.19
C GLU A 276 -8.93 -50.15 29.25
N GLU A 277 -8.83 -50.36 27.94
CA GLU A 277 -8.98 -49.31 26.93
C GLU A 277 -10.40 -48.73 26.89
N ASN A 278 -11.44 -49.58 26.95
CA ASN A 278 -12.83 -49.12 27.04
C ASN A 278 -13.15 -48.40 28.36
N ASN A 279 -12.52 -48.77 29.47
CA ASN A 279 -12.69 -48.07 30.74
C ASN A 279 -11.98 -46.70 30.74
N LEU A 280 -10.82 -46.59 30.07
CA LEU A 280 -10.12 -45.32 29.90
C LEU A 280 -10.93 -44.35 29.01
N LEU A 281 -11.47 -44.85 27.89
CA LEU A 281 -12.34 -44.07 27.01
C LEU A 281 -13.64 -43.62 27.70
N ARG A 282 -14.24 -44.47 28.54
CA ARG A 282 -15.38 -44.07 29.39
C ARG A 282 -15.03 -42.96 30.37
N ASN A 283 -13.88 -43.05 31.04
CA ASN A 283 -13.43 -42.01 31.96
C ASN A 283 -13.17 -40.66 31.28
N ILE A 284 -12.70 -40.66 30.02
CA ILE A 284 -12.50 -39.45 29.22
C ILE A 284 -13.86 -38.83 28.84
N ILE A 285 -14.82 -39.66 28.42
CA ILE A 285 -16.19 -39.21 28.09
C ILE A 285 -16.91 -38.66 29.33
N ASP A 286 -16.76 -39.30 30.50
CA ASP A 286 -17.38 -38.85 31.75
C ASP A 286 -16.77 -37.52 32.25
N ARG A 287 -15.46 -37.29 32.04
CA ARG A 287 -14.83 -35.99 32.32
C ARG A 287 -15.33 -34.90 31.38
N ALA A 288 -15.42 -35.19 30.08
CA ALA A 288 -15.96 -34.24 29.10
C ALA A 288 -17.44 -33.91 29.38
N ALA A 289 -18.24 -34.89 29.78
CA ALA A 289 -19.64 -34.70 30.16
C ALA A 289 -19.78 -33.85 31.44
N LYS A 290 -18.90 -34.02 32.42
CA LYS A 290 -18.90 -33.24 33.66
C LYS A 290 -18.58 -31.76 33.41
N ILE A 291 -17.61 -31.46 32.54
CA ILE A 291 -17.26 -30.09 32.13
C ILE A 291 -18.42 -29.41 31.39
N ILE A 292 -19.13 -30.14 30.52
CA ILE A 292 -20.32 -29.62 29.83
C ILE A 292 -21.47 -29.38 30.83
N SER A 293 -21.62 -30.24 31.85
CA SER A 293 -22.62 -30.06 32.91
C SER A 293 -22.35 -28.84 33.79
N ASP A 294 -21.08 -28.55 34.10
CA ASP A 294 -20.69 -27.37 34.92
C ASP A 294 -20.95 -26.05 34.16
N VAL A 295 -20.92 -26.06 32.82
CA VAL A 295 -21.24 -24.90 31.96
C VAL A 295 -22.73 -24.61 31.92
N VAL A 296 -23.57 -25.66 31.91
CA VAL A 296 -25.03 -25.51 31.91
C VAL A 296 -25.54 -25.02 33.27
N GLN A 297 -24.76 -25.21 34.35
CA GLN A 297 -25.11 -24.78 35.71
C GLN A 297 -24.52 -23.42 36.14
N SER A 298 -23.67 -22.79 35.34
CA SER A 298 -23.09 -21.48 35.69
C SER A 298 -24.02 -20.32 35.33
N ASP A 299 -24.50 -19.63 36.37
CA ASP A 299 -25.51 -18.54 36.41
C ASP A 299 -25.48 -17.49 35.29
N GLU A 300 -26.70 -17.05 34.90
CA GLU A 300 -26.98 -16.01 33.90
C GLU A 300 -26.42 -14.60 34.24
N ASN A 301 -25.91 -14.37 35.46
CA ASN A 301 -25.57 -13.03 35.98
C ASN A 301 -24.05 -12.72 36.13
N SER A 302 -23.19 -13.28 35.30
CA SER A 302 -21.72 -13.07 35.36
C SER A 302 -21.16 -12.27 34.17
N ASP A 303 -20.25 -11.34 34.49
CA ASP A 303 -19.65 -10.29 33.65
C ASP A 303 -18.88 -10.83 32.42
N LEU A 304 -18.92 -10.11 31.30
CA LEU A 304 -18.49 -10.58 29.96
C LEU A 304 -17.02 -11.02 29.91
N LEU A 305 -16.16 -10.33 30.66
CA LEU A 305 -14.72 -10.62 30.75
C LEU A 305 -14.45 -11.97 31.44
N SER A 306 -15.25 -12.31 32.46
CA SER A 306 -15.14 -13.58 33.19
C SER A 306 -15.65 -14.79 32.40
N LYS A 307 -16.57 -14.56 31.46
CA LYS A 307 -17.03 -15.57 30.48
C LYS A 307 -15.95 -15.88 29.45
N THR A 308 -15.21 -14.86 28.99
CA THR A 308 -14.12 -15.05 28.02
C THR A 308 -12.92 -15.78 28.60
N THR A 309 -12.53 -15.50 29.85
CA THR A 309 -11.42 -16.21 30.52
C THR A 309 -11.78 -17.66 30.84
N LYS A 310 -12.99 -17.94 31.32
CA LYS A 310 -13.44 -19.33 31.53
C LYS A 310 -13.49 -20.11 30.22
N ARG A 311 -13.93 -19.47 29.12
CA ARG A 311 -13.96 -20.10 27.80
C ARG A 311 -12.57 -20.39 27.24
N SER A 312 -11.57 -19.54 27.51
CA SER A 312 -10.18 -19.82 27.11
C SER A 312 -9.56 -20.94 27.94
N GLU A 313 -9.78 -20.96 29.26
CA GLU A 313 -9.31 -22.05 30.14
C GLU A 313 -9.92 -23.40 29.73
N MET A 314 -11.21 -23.41 29.38
CA MET A 314 -11.88 -24.59 28.85
C MET A 314 -11.30 -25.07 27.52
N LEU A 315 -10.97 -24.14 26.60
CA LEU A 315 -10.38 -24.51 25.32
C LEU A 315 -8.98 -25.11 25.49
N GLU A 316 -8.19 -24.60 26.44
CA GLU A 316 -6.88 -25.18 26.77
C GLU A 316 -7.00 -26.57 27.41
N GLU A 317 -7.98 -26.76 28.30
CA GLU A 317 -8.17 -28.06 28.97
C GLU A 317 -8.71 -29.13 28.01
N LEU A 318 -9.63 -28.77 27.11
CA LEU A 318 -10.10 -29.63 26.00
C LEU A 318 -8.97 -29.97 25.01
N LEU A 319 -8.09 -29.00 24.72
CA LEU A 319 -6.92 -29.25 23.88
C LEU A 319 -5.97 -30.26 24.54
N SER A 320 -5.80 -30.20 25.87
CA SER A 320 -4.97 -31.16 26.61
C SER A 320 -5.54 -32.60 26.56
N ILE A 321 -6.87 -32.73 26.58
CA ILE A 321 -7.58 -34.02 26.46
C ILE A 321 -7.48 -34.58 25.02
N LEU A 322 -7.53 -33.71 24.02
CA LEU A 322 -7.33 -34.08 22.61
C LEU A 322 -5.86 -34.49 22.32
N LEU A 323 -4.90 -33.82 22.94
CA LEU A 323 -3.49 -34.17 22.80
C LEU A 323 -3.14 -35.50 23.49
N THR A 324 -3.75 -35.79 24.65
CA THR A 324 -3.57 -37.09 25.33
C THR A 324 -4.23 -38.25 24.59
N SER A 325 -5.31 -38.01 23.83
CA SER A 325 -5.93 -39.01 22.96
C SER A 325 -5.20 -39.21 21.63
N HIS A 326 -4.46 -38.21 21.14
CA HIS A 326 -3.67 -38.31 19.91
C HIS A 326 -2.49 -39.29 20.02
N HIS A 327 -1.97 -39.54 21.23
CA HIS A 327 -0.88 -40.51 21.46
C HIS A 327 -1.30 -41.99 21.36
N LEU A 328 -2.60 -42.30 21.21
CA LEU A 328 -3.13 -43.66 21.15
C LEU A 328 -3.49 -44.16 19.74
N GLY A 329 -3.34 -43.34 18.69
CA GLY A 329 -3.73 -43.70 17.33
C GLY A 329 -2.65 -43.45 16.28
N ARG A 330 -2.07 -44.55 15.73
CA ARG A 330 -1.30 -44.52 14.47
C ARG A 330 -2.17 -43.96 13.34
N THR A 331 -1.90 -42.74 12.91
CA THR A 331 -2.22 -42.25 11.57
C THR A 331 -1.08 -41.37 11.08
N GLU A 332 -0.41 -41.82 10.02
CA GLU A 332 0.42 -40.98 9.18
C GLU A 332 -0.48 -39.90 8.57
N LEU A 333 -0.27 -38.64 8.95
CA LEU A 333 -0.72 -37.50 8.17
C LEU A 333 0.50 -36.68 7.78
N LEU A 334 0.85 -36.88 6.51
CA LEU A 334 1.56 -35.94 5.65
C LEU A 334 1.04 -34.53 5.89
N PHE A 335 1.88 -33.70 6.51
CA PHE A 335 1.79 -32.26 6.36
C PHE A 335 2.30 -31.90 4.96
N GLU A 336 1.42 -31.94 3.96
CA GLU A 336 1.54 -31.06 2.80
C GLU A 336 0.53 -29.93 2.96
N GLU A 337 1.06 -28.74 3.29
CA GLU A 337 0.37 -27.48 3.06
C GLU A 337 -0.11 -27.41 1.61
N LYS A 338 -1.43 -27.35 1.41
CA LYS A 338 -2.07 -26.61 0.32
C LYS A 338 -3.58 -26.57 0.56
N SER A 339 -4.02 -25.48 1.19
CA SER A 339 -5.40 -25.02 1.11
C SER A 339 -5.72 -24.66 -0.34
N LYS A 340 -6.37 -25.59 -1.05
CA LYS A 340 -7.13 -25.29 -2.27
C LYS A 340 -8.43 -24.59 -1.88
N GLY A 341 -8.42 -23.26 -2.00
CA GLY A 341 -9.63 -22.48 -2.27
C GLY A 341 -9.81 -22.38 -3.79
N ILE A 342 -10.89 -22.97 -4.28
CA ILE A 342 -11.32 -23.03 -5.67
C ILE A 342 -11.68 -21.63 -6.17
N TYR A 343 -11.15 -21.19 -7.32
CA TYR A 343 -11.78 -20.49 -8.48
C TYR A 343 -10.67 -20.04 -9.47
N PRO A 344 -10.98 -19.90 -10.77
CA PRO A 344 -10.11 -20.37 -11.85
C PRO A 344 -8.93 -19.43 -12.10
N ALA A 345 -7.76 -20.05 -12.31
CA ALA A 345 -6.65 -19.40 -12.97
C ALA A 345 -7.10 -18.98 -14.38
N THR A 346 -7.37 -17.69 -14.57
CA THR A 346 -7.38 -17.12 -15.91
C THR A 346 -5.93 -17.25 -16.41
N ARG A 347 -5.71 -18.19 -17.33
CA ARG A 347 -4.49 -18.25 -18.14
C ARG A 347 -4.31 -16.88 -18.79
N LEU A 348 -3.38 -16.09 -18.30
CA LEU A 348 -2.80 -15.00 -19.08
C LEU A 348 -1.91 -15.66 -20.13
N ASN A 349 -2.40 -15.67 -21.37
CA ASN A 349 -1.52 -15.75 -22.52
C ASN A 349 -0.64 -14.50 -22.49
N LEU A 350 0.57 -14.64 -21.97
CA LEU A 350 1.62 -13.66 -22.16
C LEU A 350 2.05 -13.74 -23.63
N HIS A 351 1.34 -13.03 -24.52
CA HIS A 351 1.91 -12.75 -25.83
C HIS A 351 3.10 -11.83 -25.61
N ARG A 352 4.29 -12.38 -25.83
CA ARG A 352 5.52 -11.65 -26.11
C ARG A 352 5.18 -10.61 -27.18
N ILE A 353 5.16 -9.33 -26.80
CA ILE A 353 4.95 -8.23 -27.75
C ILE A 353 6.26 -8.10 -28.53
N ASP A 354 6.38 -8.88 -29.59
CA ASP A 354 7.23 -8.52 -30.71
C ASP A 354 6.53 -7.38 -31.46
N SER A 355 7.29 -6.32 -31.68
CA SER A 355 6.90 -5.15 -32.46
C SER A 355 6.67 -5.55 -33.92
N THR A 356 5.48 -5.99 -34.28
CA THR A 356 4.88 -5.88 -35.63
C THR A 356 3.55 -6.61 -35.68
N SER A 357 2.60 -6.00 -36.40
CA SER A 357 1.32 -6.54 -36.90
C SER A 357 0.04 -6.24 -36.10
N LEU A 358 -0.78 -5.38 -36.73
CA LEU A 358 -2.25 -5.43 -36.91
C LEU A 358 -3.14 -5.43 -35.64
N SER A 359 -4.32 -4.82 -35.59
CA SER A 359 -5.16 -4.08 -36.53
C SER A 359 -6.30 -3.48 -35.70
N GLU A 360 -6.82 -2.34 -36.16
CA GLU A 360 -8.13 -1.74 -35.88
C GLU A 360 -9.03 -2.44 -34.85
N TYR A 361 -9.26 -1.78 -33.71
CA TYR A 361 -10.50 -1.94 -32.95
C TYR A 361 -11.21 -0.58 -32.92
N SER A 362 -12.30 -0.49 -33.67
CA SER A 362 -13.16 0.69 -33.73
C SER A 362 -14.04 0.77 -32.46
N PRO A 363 -14.34 1.96 -31.91
CA PRO A 363 -15.03 2.12 -30.62
C PRO A 363 -16.56 1.95 -30.69
N SER A 364 -17.09 1.15 -31.61
CA SER A 364 -18.51 1.23 -32.03
C SER A 364 -19.36 0.00 -31.69
N GLU A 365 -19.16 -0.65 -30.55
CA GLU A 365 -20.12 -1.63 -30.01
C GLU A 365 -20.24 -1.54 -28.48
N LEU A 366 -21.00 -0.55 -28.00
CA LEU A 366 -21.57 -0.52 -26.65
C LEU A 366 -23.10 -0.49 -26.77
N SER A 367 -23.66 -1.59 -27.25
CA SER A 367 -25.11 -1.81 -27.27
C SER A 367 -25.59 -2.35 -25.93
N THR A 368 -26.33 -1.51 -25.20
CA THR A 368 -27.55 -1.85 -24.47
C THR A 368 -27.66 -3.27 -23.90
N ASN A 369 -26.94 -3.54 -22.81
CA ASN A 369 -27.27 -4.61 -21.87
C ASN A 369 -26.81 -4.16 -20.50
N TYR A 370 -27.67 -4.28 -19.48
CA TYR A 370 -27.46 -3.86 -18.09
C TYR A 370 -26.00 -4.04 -17.65
N SER A 371 -25.19 -2.97 -17.81
CA SER A 371 -23.75 -3.04 -17.59
C SER A 371 -23.52 -3.13 -16.10
N LYS A 372 -22.99 -4.26 -15.67
CA LYS A 372 -22.48 -4.41 -14.31
C LYS A 372 -21.51 -3.26 -14.02
N PRO A 373 -21.56 -2.65 -12.84
CA PRO A 373 -20.67 -1.53 -12.52
C PRO A 373 -19.20 -1.98 -12.58
N ILE A 374 -18.35 -1.14 -13.16
CA ILE A 374 -16.91 -1.39 -13.31
C ILE A 374 -16.15 -0.19 -12.74
N ARG A 375 -15.09 -0.44 -11.97
CA ARG A 375 -14.22 0.63 -11.49
C ARG A 375 -12.91 0.63 -12.26
N HIS A 376 -12.67 1.71 -12.99
CA HIS A 376 -11.45 2.00 -13.74
C HIS A 376 -10.51 2.83 -12.88
N LEU A 377 -9.35 2.26 -12.55
CA LEU A 377 -8.33 2.90 -11.72
C LEU A 377 -7.06 3.14 -12.55
N PHE A 378 -6.75 4.42 -12.77
CA PHE A 378 -5.56 4.87 -13.48
C PHE A 378 -4.48 5.29 -12.49
N LEU A 379 -3.46 4.45 -12.33
CA LEU A 379 -2.29 4.76 -11.53
C LEU A 379 -1.24 5.45 -12.40
N VAL A 380 -0.94 6.70 -12.08
CA VAL A 380 0.02 7.53 -12.83
C VAL A 380 1.28 7.72 -12.00
N ARG A 381 2.45 7.39 -12.55
CA ARG A 381 3.72 7.71 -11.90
C ARG A 381 4.00 9.21 -12.02
N HIS A 382 4.58 9.85 -11.01
CA HIS A 382 5.02 11.25 -11.15
C HIS A 382 5.99 11.48 -12.33
N GLY A 383 6.03 12.72 -12.83
CA GLY A 383 7.00 13.17 -13.84
C GLY A 383 8.44 13.22 -13.32
N GLN A 384 9.38 13.48 -14.22
CA GLN A 384 10.79 13.66 -13.90
C GLN A 384 10.99 14.88 -13.00
N TYR A 385 11.68 14.70 -11.88
CA TYR A 385 11.90 15.74 -10.89
C TYR A 385 13.38 15.91 -10.53
N GLN A 386 13.69 17.06 -9.95
CA GLN A 386 15.01 17.41 -9.43
C GLN A 386 15.16 16.84 -8.03
N ARG A 387 16.13 15.95 -7.82
CA ARG A 387 16.37 15.37 -6.50
C ARG A 387 17.28 16.30 -5.70
N TYR A 388 16.75 16.90 -4.62
CA TYR A 388 17.51 17.65 -3.63
C TYR A 388 18.03 16.72 -2.50
N ARG A 389 18.65 17.29 -1.45
CA ARG A 389 19.15 16.52 -0.28
C ARG A 389 18.04 15.76 0.45
N THR A 390 16.80 16.25 0.40
CA THR A 390 15.60 15.71 1.00
C THR A 390 14.61 15.29 -0.10
N GLU A 391 14.07 14.08 -0.04
CA GLU A 391 13.15 13.54 -1.07
C GLU A 391 11.80 14.29 -1.14
N VAL A 392 11.48 15.08 -0.10
CA VAL A 392 10.23 15.81 0.05
C VAL A 392 10.20 17.05 -0.87
N ASP A 393 11.35 17.69 -1.11
CA ASP A 393 11.47 18.99 -1.80
C ASP A 393 11.65 18.88 -3.32
N GLY A 394 11.49 17.69 -3.88
CA GLY A 394 11.75 17.44 -5.30
C GLY A 394 10.67 18.03 -6.21
N HIS A 395 10.97 19.14 -6.88
CA HIS A 395 10.13 19.77 -7.90
C HIS A 395 10.33 19.15 -9.28
N LEU A 396 9.28 19.13 -10.11
CA LEU A 396 9.33 18.69 -11.50
C LEU A 396 10.32 19.52 -12.32
N THR A 397 11.07 18.82 -13.18
CA THR A 397 11.87 19.44 -14.24
C THR A 397 10.94 19.91 -15.37
N ALA A 398 11.43 20.76 -16.28
CA ALA A 398 10.69 21.13 -17.50
C ALA A 398 10.25 19.89 -18.29
N LYS A 399 11.13 18.89 -18.47
CA LYS A 399 10.77 17.60 -19.08
C LYS A 399 9.68 16.85 -18.28
N GLY A 400 9.74 16.90 -16.95
CA GLY A 400 8.72 16.29 -16.08
C GLY A 400 7.35 16.93 -16.21
N GLN A 401 7.30 18.24 -16.46
CA GLN A 401 6.05 18.96 -16.73
C GLN A 401 5.45 18.54 -18.07
N GLU A 402 6.27 18.46 -19.13
CA GLU A 402 5.85 17.96 -20.45
C GLU A 402 5.35 16.50 -20.37
N GLN A 403 6.08 15.63 -19.67
CA GLN A 403 5.65 14.25 -19.41
C GLN A 403 4.26 14.18 -18.75
N ALA A 404 4.02 15.00 -17.72
CA ALA A 404 2.72 15.07 -17.06
C ALA A 404 1.61 15.56 -18.00
N TRP A 405 1.92 16.49 -18.90
CA TRP A 405 1.00 16.97 -19.92
C TRP A 405 0.64 15.89 -20.94
N TYR A 406 1.61 15.12 -21.44
CA TYR A 406 1.35 13.97 -22.32
C TYR A 406 0.47 12.92 -21.63
N ALA A 407 0.75 12.61 -20.36
CA ALA A 407 -0.08 11.69 -19.57
C ALA A 407 -1.52 12.20 -19.41
N ALA A 408 -1.71 13.51 -19.21
CA ALA A 408 -3.04 14.10 -19.12
C ALA A 408 -3.85 13.93 -20.42
N ASN A 409 -3.24 14.21 -21.57
CA ASN A 409 -3.89 14.03 -22.87
C ASN A 409 -4.21 12.55 -23.16
N PHE A 410 -3.31 11.65 -22.78
CA PHE A 410 -3.57 10.22 -22.86
C PHE A 410 -4.77 9.82 -21.99
N LEU A 411 -4.86 10.28 -20.75
CA LEU A 411 -5.99 10.01 -19.87
C LEU A 411 -7.32 10.52 -20.46
N VAL A 412 -7.34 11.70 -21.08
CA VAL A 412 -8.51 12.22 -21.80
C VAL A 412 -8.93 11.27 -22.93
N SER A 413 -7.97 10.71 -23.68
CA SER A 413 -8.25 9.78 -24.77
C SER A 413 -8.84 8.44 -24.33
N GLN A 414 -8.68 8.08 -23.05
CA GLN A 414 -9.25 6.84 -22.50
C GLN A 414 -10.73 6.98 -22.12
N LEU A 415 -11.26 8.21 -22.06
CA LEU A 415 -12.65 8.45 -21.69
C LEU A 415 -13.56 8.65 -22.91
N PRO A 416 -14.78 8.07 -22.90
CA PRO A 416 -15.83 8.44 -23.86
C PRO A 416 -16.19 9.93 -23.78
N GLU A 417 -16.84 10.44 -24.84
CA GLU A 417 -17.07 11.87 -25.04
C GLU A 417 -17.79 12.56 -23.87
N ASN A 418 -18.75 11.88 -23.23
CA ASN A 418 -19.58 12.41 -22.14
C ASN A 418 -19.31 11.79 -20.76
N VAL A 419 -18.11 11.26 -20.54
CA VAL A 419 -17.71 10.67 -19.25
C VAL A 419 -16.63 11.55 -18.61
N LEU A 420 -16.73 11.72 -17.29
CA LEU A 420 -15.78 12.47 -16.46
C LEU A 420 -15.02 11.52 -15.55
N PHE A 421 -13.85 11.95 -15.09
CA PHE A 421 -13.17 11.32 -13.96
C PHE A 421 -13.89 11.67 -12.66
N ASP A 422 -14.20 10.66 -11.85
CA ASP A 422 -14.89 10.79 -10.56
C ASP A 422 -13.96 11.22 -9.42
N SER A 423 -12.66 10.91 -9.53
CA SER A 423 -11.66 11.31 -8.54
C SER A 423 -10.28 11.50 -9.14
N LEU A 424 -9.53 12.45 -8.57
CA LEU A 424 -8.10 12.61 -8.81
C LEU A 424 -7.41 12.80 -7.46
N THR A 425 -6.62 11.81 -7.08
CA THR A 425 -5.91 11.76 -5.81
C THR A 425 -4.41 11.67 -6.04
N HIS A 426 -3.59 12.16 -5.11
CA HIS A 426 -2.14 12.13 -5.25
C HIS A 426 -1.41 12.04 -3.91
N SER A 427 -0.21 11.47 -3.90
CA SER A 427 0.68 11.54 -2.71
C SER A 427 1.08 12.99 -2.38
N ASP A 428 1.28 13.30 -1.10
CA ASP A 428 1.70 14.63 -0.62
C ASP A 428 3.08 15.10 -1.07
N MET A 429 3.90 14.23 -1.66
CA MET A 429 5.21 14.64 -2.16
C MET A 429 5.07 15.69 -3.27
N ILE A 430 5.97 16.67 -3.29
CA ILE A 430 5.87 17.83 -4.19
C ILE A 430 5.77 17.41 -5.66
N ARG A 431 6.64 16.51 -6.14
CA ARG A 431 6.59 15.95 -7.49
C ARG A 431 5.25 15.34 -7.90
N THR A 432 4.58 14.63 -6.98
CA THR A 432 3.27 14.00 -7.26
C THR A 432 2.18 15.05 -7.28
N ARG A 433 2.23 16.03 -6.36
CA ARG A 433 1.33 17.18 -6.35
C ARG A 433 1.44 18.01 -7.63
N GLU A 434 2.64 18.32 -8.08
CA GLU A 434 2.84 19.09 -9.32
C GLU A 434 2.38 18.31 -10.56
N THR A 435 2.69 17.00 -10.63
CA THR A 435 2.20 16.14 -11.72
C THR A 435 0.68 16.13 -11.76
N ALA A 436 0.04 15.89 -10.60
CA ALA A 436 -1.41 15.86 -10.47
C ALA A 436 -2.05 17.23 -10.76
N THR A 437 -1.40 18.33 -10.40
CA THR A 437 -1.88 19.70 -10.71
C THR A 437 -1.89 19.94 -12.22
N ILE A 438 -0.88 19.49 -12.95
CA ILE A 438 -0.82 19.61 -14.42
C ILE A 438 -1.94 18.79 -15.06
N ILE A 439 -2.10 17.53 -14.62
CA ILE A 439 -3.18 16.66 -15.09
C ILE A 439 -4.55 17.29 -14.81
N TYR A 440 -4.78 17.76 -13.58
CA TYR A 440 -6.03 18.40 -13.18
C TYR A 440 -6.37 19.62 -14.06
N LYS A 441 -5.41 20.52 -14.28
CA LYS A 441 -5.62 21.71 -15.11
C LYS A 441 -6.01 21.32 -16.54
N GLN A 442 -5.35 20.32 -17.11
CA GLN A 442 -5.65 19.86 -18.46
C GLN A 442 -7.02 19.19 -18.54
N LEU A 443 -7.36 18.32 -17.57
CA LEU A 443 -8.68 17.70 -17.50
C LEU A 443 -9.80 18.73 -17.32
N LYS A 444 -9.58 19.77 -16.51
CA LYS A 444 -10.54 20.85 -16.29
C LYS A 444 -10.71 21.72 -17.54
N LEU A 445 -9.62 22.01 -18.25
CA LEU A 445 -9.67 22.74 -19.53
C LEU A 445 -10.49 21.98 -20.59
N MET A 446 -10.40 20.65 -20.59
CA MET A 446 -11.10 19.76 -21.53
C MET A 446 -12.48 19.30 -21.03
N ASN A 447 -12.99 19.86 -19.92
CA ASN A 447 -14.25 19.47 -19.28
C ASN A 447 -14.35 17.95 -19.02
N LYS A 448 -13.27 17.31 -18.58
CA LYS A 448 -13.19 15.87 -18.25
C LYS A 448 -13.15 15.58 -16.74
N ILE A 449 -13.26 16.60 -15.90
CA ILE A 449 -13.30 16.48 -14.44
C ILE A 449 -14.07 17.67 -13.85
N ASP A 450 -14.96 17.42 -12.89
CA ASP A 450 -15.78 18.46 -12.22
C ASP A 450 -15.80 18.27 -10.70
N ILE A 451 -14.60 18.14 -10.13
CA ILE A 451 -14.39 17.95 -8.69
C ILE A 451 -13.29 18.87 -8.18
N GLU A 452 -13.28 19.11 -6.87
CA GLU A 452 -12.16 19.73 -6.19
C GLU A 452 -10.97 18.78 -6.11
N TYR A 453 -9.77 19.36 -6.12
CA TYR A 453 -8.50 18.65 -6.17
C TYR A 453 -8.12 18.15 -4.77
N PHE A 454 -7.99 16.83 -4.58
CA PHE A 454 -7.75 16.22 -3.26
C PHE A 454 -6.34 15.65 -3.10
N SER A 455 -5.67 15.96 -1.99
CA SER A 455 -4.40 15.34 -1.61
C SER A 455 -4.60 14.12 -0.71
N ILE A 456 -3.71 13.14 -0.84
CA ILE A 456 -3.62 11.99 0.07
C ILE A 456 -2.77 12.44 1.25
N ASP A 457 -3.42 13.09 2.20
CA ASP A 457 -2.80 13.52 3.45
C ASP A 457 -2.25 12.29 4.20
N THR A 458 -0.95 12.27 4.50
CA THR A 458 -0.33 11.15 5.24
C THR A 458 -0.91 10.95 6.65
N ASP A 459 -1.59 11.97 7.19
CA ASP A 459 -2.19 11.95 8.53
C ASP A 459 -3.73 11.69 8.54
N PHE A 460 -4.44 11.80 7.40
CA PHE A 460 -5.87 11.47 7.32
C PHE A 460 -6.10 10.01 6.88
N ARG A 461 -6.15 9.11 7.86
CA ARG A 461 -6.39 7.66 7.66
C ARG A 461 -7.80 7.31 7.18
N GLU A 462 -8.77 8.21 7.31
CA GLU A 462 -10.19 7.86 7.16
C GLU A 462 -10.70 7.88 5.70
N HIS A 463 -9.97 8.53 4.77
CA HIS A 463 -10.33 8.55 3.34
C HIS A 463 -9.28 7.95 2.39
N ASN A 464 -8.08 7.63 2.89
CA ASN A 464 -6.93 7.20 2.09
C ASN A 464 -6.57 5.72 2.28
N LEU A 465 -7.58 4.86 2.13
CA LEU A 465 -7.48 3.41 2.33
C LEU A 465 -6.34 2.76 1.53
N LEU A 466 -6.18 3.08 0.23
CA LEU A 466 -5.14 2.46 -0.62
C LEU A 466 -3.73 2.69 -0.08
N PHE A 467 -3.33 3.95 0.13
CA PHE A 467 -2.01 4.29 0.64
C PHE A 467 -1.81 3.87 2.10
N GLY A 468 -2.83 4.02 2.96
CA GLY A 468 -2.78 3.54 4.34
C GLY A 468 -2.53 2.04 4.41
N PHE A 469 -3.27 1.24 3.65
CA PHE A 469 -3.07 -0.21 3.60
C PHE A 469 -1.72 -0.62 2.99
N LEU A 470 -1.24 0.10 1.97
CA LEU A 470 0.08 -0.10 1.35
C LEU A 470 1.23 0.20 2.33
N ILE A 471 1.08 1.22 3.17
CA ILE A 471 2.08 1.62 4.18
C ILE A 471 2.03 0.71 5.41
N GLU A 472 0.83 0.38 5.90
CA GLU A 472 0.64 -0.47 7.08
C GLU A 472 0.87 -1.97 6.80
N GLY A 473 1.02 -2.35 5.53
CA GLY A 473 1.18 -3.75 5.14
C GLY A 473 -0.07 -4.61 5.41
N ASN A 474 -1.24 -3.98 5.59
CA ASN A 474 -2.50 -4.68 5.85
C ASN A 474 -3.19 -5.08 4.54
N TRP A 475 -2.53 -5.99 3.82
CA TRP A 475 -2.86 -6.41 2.45
C TRP A 475 -4.19 -7.17 2.33
N ARG A 476 -4.61 -7.88 3.39
CA ARG A 476 -5.94 -8.54 3.42
C ARG A 476 -7.06 -7.49 3.42
N ALA A 477 -6.89 -6.41 4.16
CA ALA A 477 -7.82 -5.31 4.18
C ALA A 477 -7.76 -4.48 2.89
N LEU A 478 -6.59 -4.28 2.26
CA LEU A 478 -6.48 -3.67 0.91
C LEU A 478 -7.29 -4.43 -0.14
N LYS A 479 -7.08 -5.76 -0.19
CA LYS A 479 -7.74 -6.63 -1.15
C LYS A 479 -9.25 -6.74 -0.88
N ARG A 480 -9.69 -6.68 0.39
CA ARG A 480 -11.10 -6.79 0.83
C ARG A 480 -11.87 -5.45 0.84
N ASP A 481 -11.21 -4.35 1.15
CA ASP A 481 -11.88 -3.09 1.51
C ASP A 481 -11.62 -1.98 0.48
N TYR A 482 -10.61 -2.09 -0.38
CA TYR A 482 -10.37 -1.10 -1.44
C TYR A 482 -10.62 -1.64 -2.85
N PHE A 483 -10.17 -2.86 -3.16
CA PHE A 483 -10.39 -3.48 -4.49
C PHE A 483 -11.73 -4.21 -4.61
N HIS A 484 -12.66 -3.99 -3.70
CA HIS A 484 -14.05 -4.40 -3.86
C HIS A 484 -14.86 -3.27 -4.47
N LEU A 485 -15.78 -3.64 -5.37
CA LEU A 485 -16.78 -2.72 -5.87
C LEU A 485 -17.62 -2.19 -4.71
N LYS A 486 -17.56 -0.88 -4.46
CA LYS A 486 -18.38 -0.19 -3.45
C LYS A 486 -19.58 0.52 -4.04
N THR A 487 -19.56 0.79 -5.33
CA THR A 487 -20.52 1.66 -6.02
C THR A 487 -21.34 0.85 -7.02
N ASN A 488 -22.61 1.25 -7.17
CA ASN A 488 -23.53 0.66 -8.15
C ASN A 488 -23.38 1.28 -9.56
N GLN A 489 -22.38 2.14 -9.75
CA GLN A 489 -22.09 2.85 -10.99
C GLN A 489 -20.63 2.62 -11.37
N THR A 490 -20.36 2.67 -12.68
CA THR A 490 -19.00 2.62 -13.22
C THR A 490 -18.26 3.89 -12.86
N THR A 491 -17.06 3.77 -12.28
CA THR A 491 -16.25 4.91 -11.85
C THR A 491 -14.90 4.95 -12.57
N PHE A 492 -14.37 6.15 -12.80
CA PHE A 492 -13.08 6.44 -13.41
C PHE A 492 -12.25 7.28 -12.45
N GLU A 493 -11.19 6.69 -11.90
CA GLU A 493 -10.43 7.26 -10.79
C GLU A 493 -8.95 7.37 -11.16
N ILE A 494 -8.34 8.52 -10.86
CA ILE A 494 -6.92 8.76 -11.10
C ILE A 494 -6.19 8.81 -9.76
N VAL A 495 -5.06 8.11 -9.68
CA VAL A 495 -4.15 8.14 -8.54
C VAL A 495 -2.74 8.44 -9.00
N VAL A 496 -2.19 9.57 -8.59
CA VAL A 496 -0.82 9.97 -8.91
C VAL A 496 0.13 9.59 -7.78
N ALA A 497 1.06 8.68 -8.08
CA ALA A 497 1.87 7.99 -7.08
C ALA A 497 3.33 7.76 -7.51
N HIS A 498 4.05 6.97 -6.72
CA HIS A 498 5.46 6.63 -6.91
C HIS A 498 5.60 5.25 -7.53
N ARG A 499 6.73 5.00 -8.21
CA ARG A 499 7.08 3.70 -8.81
C ARG A 499 6.89 2.53 -7.85
N ASN A 500 7.34 2.67 -6.60
CA ASN A 500 7.29 1.57 -5.62
C ASN A 500 5.86 1.20 -5.24
N ILE A 501 4.99 2.20 -5.13
CA ILE A 501 3.58 2.02 -4.75
C ILE A 501 2.83 1.33 -5.90
N ILE A 502 3.00 1.84 -7.13
CA ILE A 502 2.39 1.26 -8.33
C ILE A 502 2.89 -0.17 -8.54
N GLY A 503 4.19 -0.40 -8.39
CA GLY A 503 4.78 -1.74 -8.49
C GLY A 503 4.21 -2.72 -7.47
N HIS A 504 4.03 -2.28 -6.22
CA HIS A 504 3.44 -3.13 -5.20
C HIS A 504 1.96 -3.42 -5.49
N CYS A 505 1.19 -2.44 -5.98
CA CYS A 505 -0.19 -2.68 -6.44
C CYS A 505 -0.25 -3.76 -7.51
N ILE A 506 0.60 -3.68 -8.54
CA ILE A 506 0.61 -4.67 -9.63
C ILE A 506 0.98 -6.06 -9.10
N GLU A 507 2.01 -6.16 -8.25
CA GLU A 507 2.45 -7.41 -7.64
C GLU A 507 1.33 -8.06 -6.82
N LEU A 508 0.59 -7.27 -6.04
CA LEU A 508 -0.53 -7.74 -5.23
C LEU A 508 -1.74 -8.22 -6.06
N LEU A 509 -1.95 -7.65 -7.23
CA LEU A 509 -3.09 -8.00 -8.08
C LEU A 509 -2.80 -9.20 -8.99
N THR A 510 -1.58 -9.26 -9.52
CA THR A 510 -1.20 -10.25 -10.53
C THR A 510 -0.44 -11.45 -9.96
N MET A 511 0.09 -11.34 -8.75
CA MET A 511 1.11 -12.26 -8.20
C MET A 511 2.39 -12.34 -9.05
N ILE A 512 2.63 -11.35 -9.91
CA ILE A 512 3.80 -11.24 -10.78
C ILE A 512 4.64 -10.06 -10.30
N GLN A 513 5.95 -10.24 -10.14
CA GLN A 513 6.84 -9.10 -9.90
C GLN A 513 6.93 -8.26 -11.17
N PRO A 514 6.44 -7.00 -11.17
CA PRO A 514 6.51 -6.17 -12.35
C PRO A 514 7.97 -5.85 -12.68
N ASP A 515 8.33 -5.94 -13.96
CA ASP A 515 9.65 -5.51 -14.40
C ASP A 515 9.80 -4.02 -14.14
N LYS A 516 10.60 -3.70 -13.13
CA LYS A 516 10.82 -2.33 -12.69
C LYS A 516 11.55 -1.53 -13.78
N SER A 517 12.25 -2.17 -14.72
CA SER A 517 12.99 -1.51 -15.80
C SER A 517 12.10 -0.75 -16.79
N ILE A 518 10.79 -1.02 -16.82
CA ILE A 518 9.84 -0.43 -17.78
C ILE A 518 9.04 0.73 -17.16
N SER A 519 9.30 1.07 -15.89
CA SER A 519 8.63 2.19 -15.25
C SER A 519 9.27 3.52 -15.68
N PHE A 520 8.68 4.16 -16.67
CA PHE A 520 9.02 5.53 -17.07
C PHE A 520 8.28 6.58 -16.23
N ASN A 521 8.85 7.77 -16.09
CA ASN A 521 8.18 8.91 -15.46
C ASN A 521 6.90 9.26 -16.26
N ALA A 522 5.83 9.64 -15.56
CA ALA A 522 4.49 9.85 -16.12
C ALA A 522 3.85 8.64 -16.85
N SER A 523 4.38 7.43 -16.66
CA SER A 523 3.73 6.22 -17.16
C SER A 523 2.38 5.97 -16.47
N VAL A 524 1.44 5.38 -17.21
CA VAL A 524 0.07 5.10 -16.76
C VAL A 524 -0.16 3.59 -16.68
N THR A 525 -0.73 3.14 -15.58
CA THR A 525 -1.17 1.76 -15.35
C THR A 525 -2.68 1.76 -15.16
N HIS A 526 -3.39 0.91 -15.88
CA HIS A 526 -4.85 0.81 -15.81
C HIS A 526 -5.26 -0.51 -15.15
N ILE A 527 -6.03 -0.39 -14.07
CA ILE A 527 -6.59 -1.52 -13.32
C ILE A 527 -8.11 -1.44 -13.46
N ILE A 528 -8.72 -2.55 -13.86
CA ILE A 528 -10.16 -2.71 -14.01
C ILE A 528 -10.64 -3.60 -12.87
N VAL A 529 -11.53 -3.09 -12.03
CA VAL A 529 -12.18 -3.86 -10.97
C VAL A 529 -13.62 -4.12 -11.38
N ASP A 530 -13.94 -5.38 -11.61
CA ASP A 530 -15.31 -5.85 -11.92
C ASP A 530 -15.80 -6.81 -10.82
N GLU A 531 -16.96 -7.45 -11.04
CA GLU A 531 -17.50 -8.46 -10.13
C GLU A 531 -16.61 -9.70 -9.94
N LYS A 532 -15.74 -10.02 -10.91
CA LYS A 532 -14.80 -11.14 -10.84
C LYS A 532 -13.55 -10.76 -10.05
N GLY A 533 -13.27 -9.47 -9.95
CA GLY A 533 -12.22 -8.90 -9.12
C GLY A 533 -11.33 -7.93 -9.90
N PRO A 534 -10.24 -7.47 -9.27
CA PRO A 534 -9.29 -6.56 -9.91
C PRO A 534 -8.45 -7.30 -10.97
N THR A 535 -8.32 -6.67 -12.14
CA THR A 535 -7.49 -7.10 -13.27
C THR A 535 -6.62 -5.94 -13.74
N VAL A 536 -5.39 -6.22 -14.17
CA VAL A 536 -4.51 -5.20 -14.76
C VAL A 536 -4.69 -5.26 -16.28
N ASP A 537 -5.19 -4.19 -16.87
CA ASP A 537 -5.39 -4.07 -18.31
C ASP A 537 -4.05 -3.81 -19.01
N TYR A 538 -3.35 -2.75 -18.58
CA TYR A 538 -1.97 -2.49 -18.98
C TYR A 538 -1.16 -1.87 -17.83
N ALA A 539 0.15 -2.12 -17.84
CA ALA A 539 1.08 -1.61 -16.83
C ALA A 539 2.18 -0.74 -17.46
N TYR A 540 2.48 0.38 -16.81
CA TYR A 540 3.53 1.33 -17.20
C TYR A 540 3.49 1.77 -18.68
N LYS A 541 2.31 2.00 -19.23
CA LYS A 541 2.15 2.49 -20.60
C LYS A 541 2.74 3.90 -20.72
N HIS A 542 3.53 4.12 -21.77
CA HIS A 542 4.34 5.33 -22.00
C HIS A 542 4.58 5.64 -23.49
N ASP A 543 4.01 4.84 -24.38
CA ASP A 543 4.09 4.97 -25.85
C ASP A 543 3.51 6.29 -26.37
N PHE A 544 2.62 6.92 -25.61
CA PHE A 544 2.07 8.25 -25.88
C PHE A 544 3.05 9.41 -25.56
N ILE A 545 4.22 9.14 -24.96
CA ILE A 545 5.26 10.13 -24.66
C ILE A 545 6.35 10.03 -25.74
N PRO A 546 6.70 11.12 -26.44
CA PRO A 546 7.79 11.08 -27.43
C PRO A 546 9.12 10.67 -26.79
N GLU A 547 9.95 9.92 -27.54
CA GLU A 547 11.19 9.32 -27.03
C GLU A 547 12.16 10.33 -26.39
N GLU A 548 12.22 11.55 -26.91
CA GLU A 548 13.05 12.65 -26.40
C GLU A 548 12.69 13.11 -24.97
N PHE A 549 11.46 12.83 -24.54
CA PHE A 549 10.94 13.11 -23.21
C PHE A 549 10.92 11.86 -22.31
N LEU A 550 11.15 10.65 -22.82
CA LEU A 550 11.15 9.44 -22.00
C LEU A 550 12.33 9.43 -21.02
N THR A 551 12.03 9.29 -19.73
CA THR A 551 13.04 9.17 -18.68
C THR A 551 12.60 8.17 -17.61
N MET A 552 13.54 7.36 -17.13
CA MET A 552 13.29 6.39 -16.03
C MET A 552 13.79 6.91 -14.67
N TRP A 553 14.77 7.81 -14.68
CA TRP A 553 15.53 8.24 -13.53
C TRP A 553 15.33 9.72 -13.20
N GLU A 554 15.60 10.05 -11.96
CA GLU A 554 15.62 11.42 -11.42
C GLU A 554 16.94 12.10 -11.77
N ILE A 555 16.93 13.43 -11.89
CA ILE A 555 18.15 14.19 -12.16
C ILE A 555 18.74 14.66 -10.83
N TYR A 556 19.98 14.25 -10.54
CA TYR A 556 20.79 14.82 -9.48
C TYR A 556 21.40 16.14 -9.96
N LEU A 557 21.13 17.24 -9.27
CA LEU A 557 21.84 18.50 -9.51
C LEU A 557 23.24 18.43 -8.88
N PRO A 558 24.33 18.71 -9.63
CA PRO A 558 25.63 18.93 -9.03
C PRO A 558 25.59 20.23 -8.21
N ILE A 559 26.06 20.15 -6.97
CA ILE A 559 26.12 21.26 -6.03
C ILE A 559 26.93 22.40 -6.66
N THR A 560 26.31 23.56 -6.90
CA THR A 560 27.03 24.78 -7.22
C THR A 560 27.92 25.18 -6.04
N LYS A 561 29.21 25.35 -6.32
CA LYS A 561 30.33 25.50 -5.39
C LYS A 561 30.07 26.42 -4.20
N SER A 562 30.26 25.87 -2.99
CA SER A 562 31.07 26.54 -1.96
C SER A 562 31.95 25.51 -1.25
N ARG A 563 33.26 25.58 -1.56
CA ARG A 563 34.43 24.89 -0.98
C ARG A 563 34.70 23.42 -1.36
N HIS A 564 35.69 23.30 -2.26
CA HIS A 564 36.69 22.23 -2.45
C HIS A 564 36.32 20.77 -2.16
N ARG A 565 36.21 19.97 -3.24
CA ARG A 565 37.26 19.01 -3.67
C ARG A 565 36.87 18.42 -5.02
N GLU A 566 37.71 18.64 -6.02
CA GLU A 566 37.62 17.97 -7.32
C GLU A 566 37.90 16.48 -7.15
N ARG A 567 37.02 15.65 -7.72
CA ARG A 567 37.42 14.38 -8.33
C ARG A 567 36.83 14.35 -9.73
N GLN A 568 37.60 14.89 -10.67
CA GLN A 568 37.49 14.51 -12.07
C GLN A 568 37.96 13.07 -12.20
N TYR A 569 37.12 12.18 -12.72
CA TYR A 569 37.60 10.96 -13.35
C TYR A 569 37.76 11.27 -14.84
N VAL A 570 38.97 11.68 -15.20
CA VAL A 570 39.48 11.65 -16.57
C VAL A 570 40.00 10.24 -16.81
N HIS A 571 39.59 9.65 -17.93
CA HIS A 571 40.19 8.44 -18.47
C HIS A 571 41.66 8.72 -18.85
N SER A 572 42.60 8.01 -18.21
CA SER A 572 43.94 7.80 -18.75
C SER A 572 44.49 6.48 -18.21
N ASP A 573 44.81 5.59 -19.15
CA ASP A 573 45.60 4.38 -18.93
C ASP A 573 46.89 4.67 -18.16
N VAL A 574 47.35 3.72 -17.33
CA VAL A 574 48.75 3.23 -17.21
C VAL A 574 48.79 2.14 -16.13
N ASP A 575 49.47 1.06 -16.48
CA ASP A 575 49.79 -0.14 -15.71
C ASP A 575 50.41 0.10 -14.32
N GLY A 576 50.23 -0.87 -13.42
CA GLY A 576 51.30 -1.25 -12.49
C GLY A 576 50.96 -1.40 -11.00
N VAL A 577 50.91 -2.67 -10.57
CA VAL A 577 51.52 -3.19 -9.33
C VAL A 577 50.80 -2.96 -7.98
N GLN A 578 50.20 -4.08 -7.53
CA GLN A 578 50.17 -4.68 -6.19
C GLN A 578 49.66 -3.89 -4.96
N GLY A 579 48.64 -4.48 -4.30
CA GLY A 579 48.68 -4.65 -2.84
C GLY A 579 47.38 -4.45 -2.06
N ARG A 580 46.73 -5.59 -1.75
CA ARG A 580 45.89 -5.89 -0.56
C ARG A 580 44.42 -5.47 -0.53
N GLU A 581 43.62 -6.43 -0.98
CA GLU A 581 42.43 -7.03 -0.35
C GLU A 581 41.72 -6.28 0.81
N ARG A 582 40.47 -5.86 0.53
CA ARG A 582 39.28 -6.31 1.28
C ARG A 582 38.13 -6.55 0.29
N ARG A 583 37.59 -7.78 0.32
CA ARG A 583 36.48 -8.27 -0.52
C ARG A 583 35.12 -7.93 0.09
N GLY A 584 34.11 -7.85 -0.78
CA GLY A 584 32.68 -7.76 -0.46
C GLY A 584 31.90 -7.10 -1.61
N CYS A 585 32.09 -7.53 -2.86
CA CYS A 585 31.25 -8.49 -3.58
C CYS A 585 29.89 -7.92 -4.04
N CYS A 586 29.86 -7.31 -5.23
CA CYS A 586 28.68 -7.18 -6.08
C CYS A 586 29.05 -7.62 -7.50
N ILE A 587 28.74 -8.88 -7.77
CA ILE A 587 28.09 -9.42 -8.98
C ILE A 587 28.57 -8.84 -10.33
N ARG A 588 29.44 -9.62 -10.97
CA ARG A 588 29.49 -9.82 -12.42
C ARG A 588 29.28 -11.32 -12.66
N LEU A 589 28.77 -11.69 -13.85
CA LEU A 589 28.36 -13.01 -14.37
C LEU A 589 26.83 -13.12 -14.43
N PHE A 590 26.15 -13.43 -15.53
CA PHE A 590 26.55 -14.05 -16.80
C PHE A 590 25.42 -13.76 -17.82
N ILE A 591 25.72 -13.16 -18.98
CA ILE A 591 24.89 -13.32 -20.19
C ILE A 591 25.56 -14.45 -20.97
N SER A 592 24.94 -15.64 -20.94
CA SER A 592 25.07 -16.65 -21.99
C SER A 592 24.02 -17.73 -21.78
N CYS A 593 22.89 -17.61 -22.48
CA CYS A 593 22.16 -18.76 -22.99
C CYS A 593 21.10 -18.33 -24.02
N LEU A 594 21.30 -18.85 -25.23
CA LEU A 594 20.31 -19.27 -26.22
C LEU A 594 19.80 -18.25 -27.25
N ARG A 595 20.52 -18.30 -28.39
CA ARG A 595 20.17 -18.03 -29.80
C ARG A 595 19.93 -16.59 -30.23
#